data_AF-A0A6F8V4P0-F1
#
_entry.id   AF-A0A6F8V4P0-F1
#
_cell.length_a   1.000
_cell.length_b   1.000
_cell.length_c   1.000
_cell.angle_alpha   90.00
_cell.angle_beta   90.00
_cell.angle_gamma   90.00
#
_symmetry.space_group_name_H-M   'P 1'
#
loop_
_entity.id
_entity.type
_entity.pdbx_description
1 polymer ?
#
loop_
_entity_poly.entity_id
_entity_poly.type
_entity_poly.pdbx_seq_one_letter_code
_entity_poly.pdbx_strand_id
1 'polypeptide(L)'
;MTEQSNNPPKPERCSPAMARVLINLYQGRPAWGHLSGRSMYGGAGQTERALRQRGWIDAEGALTEAGRERAADLVPAAPSGFRL
;
A
#
# COMPACT_ATOMS: atom_id res chain seq x y z
N MET A 1 5.62 1.04 -39.00
CA MET A 1 5.87 -0.03 -38.01
C MET A 1 6.02 0.66 -36.66
N THR A 2 5.04 0.45 -35.77
CA THR A 2 4.92 1.17 -34.49
C THR A 2 6.01 0.73 -33.50
N GLU A 3 6.78 1.68 -33.02
CA GLU A 3 7.76 1.51 -31.94
C GLU A 3 7.07 0.98 -30.68
N GLN A 4 7.27 -0.30 -30.40
CA GLN A 4 6.98 -0.89 -29.10
C GLN A 4 7.97 -0.32 -28.10
N SER A 5 7.53 0.69 -27.35
CA SER A 5 8.22 1.23 -26.20
C SER A 5 8.44 0.12 -25.17
N ASN A 6 9.61 -0.51 -25.24
CA ASN A 6 10.17 -1.41 -24.23
C ASN A 6 10.52 -0.63 -22.95
N ASN A 7 9.53 -0.01 -22.31
CA ASN A 7 9.69 0.41 -20.93
C ASN A 7 9.50 -0.83 -20.06
N PRO A 8 10.50 -1.25 -19.25
CA PRO A 8 10.26 -2.24 -18.22
C PRO A 8 9.10 -1.75 -17.35
N PRO A 9 8.21 -2.64 -16.87
CA PRO A 9 7.13 -2.23 -15.98
C PRO A 9 7.76 -1.46 -14.82
N LYS A 10 7.45 -0.17 -14.73
CA LYS A 10 7.96 0.72 -13.67
C LYS A 10 7.65 -0.01 -12.35
N PRO A 11 8.64 -0.26 -11.47
CA PRO A 11 8.37 -0.98 -10.23
C PRO A 11 7.21 -0.27 -9.54
N GLU A 12 6.13 -0.99 -9.25
CA GLU A 12 4.89 -0.40 -8.75
C GLU A 12 5.21 0.50 -7.58
N ARG A 13 5.15 1.82 -7.81
CA ARG A 13 5.48 2.82 -6.80
C ARG A 13 4.40 2.75 -5.73
N CYS A 14 4.70 2.05 -4.65
CA CYS A 14 3.90 2.07 -3.43
C CYS A 14 4.13 3.43 -2.77
N SER A 15 3.08 4.25 -2.70
CA SER A 15 3.17 5.55 -2.03
C SER A 15 3.33 5.35 -0.51
N PRO A 16 3.86 6.32 0.23
CA PRO A 16 3.99 6.21 1.69
C PRO A 16 2.65 5.93 2.40
N ALA A 17 1.54 6.48 1.89
CA ALA A 17 0.21 6.23 2.42
C ALA A 17 -0.25 4.79 2.17
N MET A 18 -0.06 4.26 0.95
CA MET A 18 -0.35 2.87 0.63
C MET A 18 0.46 1.92 1.51
N ALA A 19 1.76 2.17 1.62
CA ALA A 19 2.65 1.36 2.44
C ALA A 19 2.20 1.34 3.90
N ARG A 20 1.79 2.49 4.45
CA ARG A 20 1.31 2.57 5.83
C ARG A 20 0.01 1.79 6.04
N VAL A 21 -0.94 1.85 5.10
CA VAL A 21 -2.17 1.06 5.16
C VAL A 21 -1.85 -0.44 5.16
N LEU A 22 -0.99 -0.90 4.24
CA LEU A 22 -0.59 -2.29 4.14
C LEU A 22 0.10 -2.79 5.42
N ILE A 23 1.06 -2.03 5.94
CA ILE A 23 1.76 -2.34 7.20
C ILE A 23 0.78 -2.42 8.36
N ASN A 24 -0.16 -1.47 8.48
CA ASN A 24 -1.15 -1.47 9.55
C ASN A 24 -2.00 -2.73 9.50
N LEU A 25 -2.57 -3.04 8.33
CA LEU A 25 -3.40 -4.24 8.13
C LEU A 25 -2.61 -5.52 8.43
N TYR A 26 -1.35 -5.60 7.99
CA TYR A 26 -0.48 -6.75 8.23
C TYR A 26 -0.15 -6.94 9.71
N GLN A 27 -0.03 -5.84 10.47
CA GLN A 27 0.19 -5.86 11.92
C GLN A 27 -1.11 -6.02 12.73
N GLY A 28 -2.27 -6.21 12.09
CA GLY A 28 -3.57 -6.29 12.77
C GLY A 28 -4.04 -4.96 13.37
N ARG A 29 -3.51 -3.84 12.89
CA ARG A 29 -3.86 -2.47 13.32
C ARG A 29 -4.89 -1.87 12.35
N PRO A 30 -5.71 -0.90 12.79
CA PRO A 30 -6.64 -0.22 11.89
C PRO A 30 -5.92 0.39 10.67
N ALA A 31 -6.37 0.06 9.46
CA ALA A 31 -5.81 0.53 8.18
C ALA A 31 -5.52 2.05 8.19
N TRP A 32 -6.51 2.81 8.65
CA TRP A 32 -6.51 4.27 8.62
C TRP A 32 -6.11 4.93 9.94
N GLY A 33 -5.64 4.16 10.92
CA GLY A 33 -5.29 4.69 12.25
C GLY A 33 -4.16 5.73 12.24
N HIS A 34 -3.48 5.92 11.10
CA HIS A 34 -2.43 6.92 10.90
C HIS A 34 -2.94 8.21 10.22
N LEU A 35 -4.18 8.23 9.70
CA LEU A 35 -4.76 9.41 9.07
C LEU A 35 -5.61 10.17 10.10
N SER A 36 -5.39 11.49 10.19
CA SER A 36 -6.19 12.39 11.02
C SER A 36 -6.52 13.68 10.26
N GLY A 37 -7.64 14.33 10.60
CA GLY A 37 -8.02 15.63 10.04
C GLY A 37 -8.39 15.61 8.55
N ARG A 38 -8.13 16.71 7.82
CA ARG A 38 -8.48 16.89 6.38
C ARG A 38 -7.94 15.77 5.47
N SER A 39 -6.83 15.13 5.83
CA SER A 39 -6.21 14.05 5.06
C SER A 39 -7.07 12.78 4.99
N MET A 40 -7.98 12.57 5.94
CA MET A 40 -8.91 11.44 5.97
C MET A 40 -9.99 11.55 4.87
N TYR A 41 -10.48 12.76 4.59
CA TYR A 41 -11.65 12.97 3.72
C TYR A 41 -11.32 12.95 2.21
N GLY A 42 -10.07 13.20 1.81
CA GLY A 42 -9.66 13.20 0.39
C GLY A 42 -8.63 12.13 0.01
N GLY A 43 -7.70 11.80 0.93
CA GLY A 43 -6.59 10.88 0.64
C GLY A 43 -6.94 9.40 0.82
N ALA A 44 -7.83 9.10 1.78
CA ALA A 44 -8.16 7.71 2.12
C ALA A 44 -8.85 6.98 0.97
N GLY A 45 -9.91 7.56 0.38
CA GLY A 45 -10.65 6.92 -0.71
C GLY A 45 -9.81 6.70 -1.98
N GLN A 46 -8.91 7.63 -2.32
CA GLN A 46 -7.99 7.44 -3.45
C GLN A 46 -6.95 6.34 -3.16
N THR A 47 -6.47 6.28 -1.92
CA THR A 47 -5.54 5.23 -1.48
C THR A 47 -6.22 3.86 -1.52
N GLU A 48 -7.44 3.75 -0.97
CA GLU A 48 -8.23 2.51 -0.97
C GLU A 48 -8.50 2.02 -2.40
N ARG A 49 -8.97 2.92 -3.28
CA ARG A 49 -9.19 2.59 -4.69
C ARG A 49 -7.92 2.09 -5.36
N ALA A 50 -6.79 2.76 -5.10
CA ALA A 50 -5.51 2.39 -5.68
C ALA A 50 -4.98 1.04 -5.15
N LEU A 51 -5.21 0.71 -3.88
CA LEU A 51 -4.88 -0.58 -3.29
C LEU A 51 -5.74 -1.71 -3.88
N ARG A 52 -7.05 -1.46 -4.05
CA ARG A 52 -7.97 -2.41 -4.70
C ARG A 52 -7.62 -2.68 -6.16
N GLN A 53 -7.31 -1.62 -6.93
CA GLN A 53 -6.89 -1.76 -8.33
C GLN A 53 -5.62 -2.60 -8.51
N ARG A 54 -4.77 -2.62 -7.49
CA ARG A 54 -3.54 -3.45 -7.44
C ARG A 54 -3.79 -4.85 -6.90
N GLY A 55 -5.00 -5.14 -6.45
CA GLY A 55 -5.36 -6.41 -5.84
C GLY A 55 -4.65 -6.66 -4.51
N TRP A 56 -4.16 -5.62 -3.82
CA TRP A 56 -3.50 -5.76 -2.51
C TRP A 56 -4.49 -5.79 -1.35
N ILE A 57 -5.68 -5.21 -1.54
CA ILE A 57 -6.81 -5.37 -0.63
C ILE A 57 -8.06 -5.78 -1.41
N ASP A 58 -8.98 -6.46 -0.74
CA ASP A 58 -10.25 -6.89 -1.32
C ASP A 58 -11.35 -5.81 -1.25
N ALA A 59 -12.58 -6.20 -1.59
CA ALA A 59 -13.75 -5.34 -1.54
C ALA A 59 -14.12 -4.93 -0.09
N GLU A 60 -13.77 -5.73 0.91
CA GLU A 60 -14.02 -5.45 2.33
C GLU A 60 -12.88 -4.62 2.96
N GLY A 61 -11.77 -4.45 2.23
CA GLY A 61 -10.59 -3.71 2.68
C GLY A 61 -9.60 -4.56 3.47
N ALA A 62 -9.74 -5.89 3.44
CA ALA A 62 -8.80 -6.82 4.04
C ALA A 62 -7.66 -7.15 3.05
N LEU A 63 -6.51 -7.59 3.58
CA LEU A 63 -5.35 -7.95 2.76
C LEU A 63 -5.63 -9.23 1.96
N THR A 64 -5.35 -9.17 0.66
CA THR A 64 -5.21 -10.35 -0.18
C THR A 64 -3.84 -11.01 0.04
N GLU A 65 -3.58 -12.14 -0.62
CA GLU A 65 -2.27 -12.78 -0.61
C GLU A 65 -1.16 -11.85 -1.15
N ALA A 66 -1.38 -11.25 -2.32
CA ALA A 66 -0.46 -10.28 -2.91
C ALA A 66 -0.23 -9.06 -2.00
N GLY A 67 -1.27 -8.62 -1.29
CA GLY A 67 -1.17 -7.57 -0.29
C GLY A 67 -0.32 -7.97 0.90
N ARG A 68 -0.44 -9.21 1.39
CA ARG A 68 0.36 -9.75 2.51
C ARG A 68 1.83 -9.84 2.15
N GLU A 69 2.15 -10.40 0.98
CA GLU A 69 3.53 -10.47 0.48
C GLU A 69 4.13 -9.06 0.37
N ARG A 70 3.37 -8.15 -0.25
CA ARG A 70 3.83 -6.76 -0.40
C ARG A 70 3.99 -6.05 0.95
N ALA A 71 3.10 -6.30 1.91
CA ALA A 71 3.22 -5.74 3.24
C ALA A 71 4.44 -6.30 3.98
N ALA A 72 4.73 -7.60 3.83
CA ALA A 72 5.91 -8.24 4.41
C ALA A 72 7.22 -7.63 3.87
N ASP A 73 7.29 -7.33 2.57
CA ASP A 73 8.44 -6.60 1.97
C ASP A 73 8.62 -5.18 2.55
N LEU A 74 7.52 -4.55 2.96
CA LEU A 74 7.50 -3.18 3.45
C LEU A 74 7.74 -3.08 4.96
N VAL A 75 7.43 -4.14 5.71
CA VAL A 75 7.81 -4.26 7.12
C VAL A 75 9.30 -4.55 7.12
N PRO A 76 10.17 -3.60 7.55
CA PRO A 76 11.58 -3.92 7.65
C PRO A 76 11.73 -5.13 8.58
N ALA A 77 12.44 -6.16 8.12
CA ALA A 77 12.89 -7.26 8.96
C ALA A 77 13.74 -6.64 10.07
N ALA A 78 13.12 -6.35 11.21
CA ALA A 78 13.80 -5.68 12.32
C ALA A 78 14.82 -6.67 12.91
N PRO A 79 15.99 -6.17 13.35
CA PRO A 79 15.94 -5.37 14.58
C PRO A 79 16.50 -3.95 14.43
N SER A 80 15.78 -3.01 15.06
CA SER A 80 16.23 -1.67 15.45
C SER A 80 16.77 -0.75 14.36
N GLY A 81 15.97 0.24 13.91
CA GLY A 81 16.57 1.45 13.32
C GLY A 81 15.69 2.31 12.42
N PHE A 82 14.52 1.84 11.96
CA PHE A 82 13.70 2.66 11.06
C PHE A 82 12.83 3.64 11.84
N ARG A 83 13.38 4.84 12.11
CA ARG A 83 12.59 6.00 12.55
C ARG A 83 12.04 6.72 11.31
N LEU A 84 10.73 6.98 11.35
CA LEU A 84 10.02 7.93 10.48
C LEU A 84 9.97 9.30 11.13
#